data_AF-A0A962RNF5-F1
#
_entry.id   AF-A0A962RNF5-F1
#
_cell.length_a   1.000
_cell.length_b   1.000
_cell.length_c   1.000
_cell.angle_alpha   90.00
_cell.angle_beta   90.00
_cell.angle_gamma   90.00
#
_symmetry.space_group_name_H-M   'P 1'
#
loop_
_entity.id
_entity.type
_entity.pdbx_description
1 polymer ?
#
loop_
_entity_poly.entity_id
_entity_poly.type
_entity_poly.pdbx_seq_one_letter_code
_entity_poly.pdbx_strand_id
1 'polypeptide(L)'
;MILITEPIAYPIVLKIGFDGVLFGLLATKAVESGAITPPVGLNAFVVKSMVPEVPLGEAFKGCWPFVLLELCIVALLIAFPQIALFALSQ
;
A
#
# COMPACT_ATOMS: atom_id res chain seq x y z
N MET A 1 8.47 0.25 8.08
CA MET A 1 8.64 -1.22 8.20
C MET A 1 9.27 -1.82 6.96
N ILE A 2 8.82 -1.43 5.75
CA ILE A 2 9.41 -1.87 4.46
C ILE A 2 10.94 -1.81 4.42
N LEU A 3 11.56 -0.69 4.82
CA LEU A 3 13.03 -0.54 4.78
C LEU A 3 13.84 -1.64 5.48
N ILE A 4 13.25 -2.29 6.50
CA ILE A 4 13.92 -3.38 7.25
C ILE A 4 13.54 -4.74 6.67
N THR A 5 12.27 -4.94 6.30
CA THR A 5 11.77 -6.24 5.80
C THR A 5 12.17 -6.52 4.36
N GLU A 6 12.29 -5.48 3.53
CA GLU A 6 12.64 -5.57 2.11
C GLU A 6 13.98 -6.29 1.88
N PRO A 7 15.13 -5.85 2.44
CA PRO A 7 16.43 -6.49 2.18
C PRO A 7 16.50 -7.95 2.69
N ILE A 8 15.63 -8.33 3.63
CA ILE A 8 15.54 -9.70 4.16
C ILE A 8 14.70 -10.58 3.23
N ALA A 9 13.55 -10.07 2.75
CA ALA A 9 12.63 -10.81 1.90
C ALA A 9 13.06 -10.86 0.42
N TYR A 10 13.66 -9.78 -0.08
CA TYR A 10 14.10 -9.64 -1.47
C TYR A 10 14.96 -10.80 -2.01
N PRO A 11 16.02 -11.28 -1.31
CA PRO A 11 16.79 -12.42 -1.81
C PRO A 11 15.99 -13.73 -1.85
N ILE A 12 14.94 -13.88 -1.03
CA ILE A 12 14.06 -15.05 -1.05
C ILE A 12 13.16 -15.00 -2.29
N VAL A 13 12.62 -13.82 -2.58
CA VAL A 13 11.76 -13.54 -3.75
C VAL A 13 12.50 -13.81 -5.07
N LEU A 14 13.77 -13.38 -5.17
CA LEU A 14 14.58 -13.66 -6.36
C LEU A 14 14.89 -15.16 -6.52
N LYS A 15 15.09 -15.89 -5.42
CA LYS A 15 15.35 -17.34 -5.46
C LYS A 15 14.16 -18.16 -5.94
N ILE A 16 12.94 -17.70 -5.67
CA ILE A 16 11.71 -18.35 -6.18
C ILE A 16 11.37 -17.92 -7.62
N GLY A 17 12.21 -17.11 -8.25
CA GLY A 17 12.02 -16.63 -9.63
C GLY A 17 10.93 -15.57 -9.77
N PHE A 18 10.52 -14.94 -8.68
CA PHE A 18 9.55 -13.85 -8.70
C PHE A 18 10.25 -12.52 -8.97
N ASP A 19 9.56 -11.63 -9.68
CA ASP A 19 10.13 -10.33 -10.03
C ASP A 19 10.23 -9.42 -8.80
N GLY A 20 11.45 -8.96 -8.52
CA GLY A 20 11.76 -8.14 -7.35
C GLY A 20 11.08 -6.76 -7.38
N VAL A 21 10.89 -6.18 -8.56
CA VAL A 21 10.22 -4.87 -8.73
C VAL A 21 8.74 -5.02 -8.40
N LEU A 22 8.09 -6.05 -8.94
CA LEU A 22 6.68 -6.31 -8.66
C LEU A 22 6.45 -6.61 -7.18
N PHE A 23 7.37 -7.35 -6.55
CA PHE A 23 7.31 -7.62 -5.12
C PHE A 23 7.38 -6.32 -4.30
N GLY A 24 8.38 -5.48 -4.53
CA GLY A 24 8.55 -4.22 -3.80
C GLY A 24 7.40 -3.25 -4.03
N LEU A 25 6.85 -3.22 -5.24
CA LEU A 25 5.65 -2.43 -5.55
C LEU A 25 4.42 -2.90 -4.76
N LEU A 26 4.15 -4.20 -4.76
CA LEU A 26 3.03 -4.78 -4.01
C LEU A 26 3.23 -4.61 -2.49
N ALA A 27 4.45 -4.77 -2.00
CA ALA A 27 4.80 -4.54 -0.61
C ALA A 27 4.57 -3.07 -0.20
N THR A 28 4.97 -2.13 -1.06
CA THR A 28 4.73 -0.69 -0.85
C THR A 28 3.24 -0.38 -0.79
N LYS A 29 2.45 -0.90 -1.73
CA LYS A 29 1.00 -0.73 -1.74
C LYS A 29 0.33 -1.34 -0.51
N ALA A 30 0.78 -2.50 -0.05
CA ALA A 30 0.25 -3.11 1.16
C ALA A 30 0.43 -2.22 2.40
N VAL A 31 1.56 -1.50 2.51
CA VAL A 31 1.80 -0.58 3.62
C VAL A 31 1.00 0.70 3.49
N GLU A 32 0.84 1.25 2.29
CA GLU A 32 -0.02 2.42 2.04
C GLU A 32 -1.46 2.13 2.47
N SER A 33 -2.03 1.01 2.01
CA SER A 33 -3.37 0.56 2.38
C SER A 33 -3.54 0.38 3.89
N GLY A 34 -2.50 -0.15 4.57
CA GLY A 34 -2.47 -0.25 6.03
C GLY A 34 -2.48 1.09 6.76
N ALA A 35 -1.93 2.15 6.17
CA ALA A 35 -1.93 3.48 6.77
C ALA A 35 -3.31 4.18 6.69
N ILE A 36 -4.16 3.77 5.74
CA ILE A 36 -5.49 4.36 5.49
C ILE A 36 -6.60 3.56 6.16
N THR A 37 -6.52 2.22 6.14
CA THR A 37 -7.60 1.32 6.58
C THR A 37 -7.54 1.03 8.10
N PRO A 38 -8.68 0.98 8.82
CA PRO A 38 -8.71 0.49 10.21
C PRO A 38 -8.22 -0.98 10.27
N PRO A 39 -7.41 -1.41 11.25
CA PRO A 39 -7.22 -0.87 12.60
C PRO A 39 -6.02 0.06 12.81
N VAL A 40 -5.07 0.12 11.86
CA VAL A 40 -3.88 0.97 11.99
C VAL A 40 -4.22 2.41 11.65
N GLY A 41 -4.80 2.66 10.45
CA GLY A 41 -5.48 3.90 10.09
C GLY A 41 -4.75 5.20 10.48
N LEU A 42 -3.42 5.19 10.48
CA LEU A 42 -2.59 6.18 11.14
C LEU A 42 -2.95 7.60 10.67
N ASN A 43 -3.24 7.76 9.39
CA ASN A 43 -3.62 9.04 8.81
C ASN A 43 -4.92 9.60 9.42
N ALA A 44 -5.92 8.75 9.67
CA ALA A 44 -7.17 9.16 10.31
C ALA A 44 -6.96 9.53 11.79
N PHE A 45 -6.04 8.85 12.49
CA PHE A 45 -5.66 9.21 13.86
C PHE A 45 -4.92 10.55 13.93
N VAL A 46 -4.06 10.85 12.95
CA VAL A 46 -3.39 12.16 12.84
C VAL A 46 -4.40 13.28 12.58
N VAL A 47 -5.38 13.06 11.71
CA VAL A 47 -6.44 14.05 11.48
C VAL A 47 -7.25 14.30 12.76
N LYS A 48 -7.55 13.25 13.54
CA LYS A 48 -8.24 13.38 14.82
C LYS A 48 -7.45 14.16 15.86
N SER A 49 -6.12 14.05 15.88
CA SER A 49 -5.28 14.82 16.80
C SER A 49 -5.19 16.30 16.41
N MET A 50 -5.27 16.62 15.11
CA MET A 50 -5.27 17.99 14.60
C MET A 50 -6.65 18.67 14.68
N VAL A 51 -7.73 17.91 14.47
CA VAL A 51 -9.12 18.40 14.48
C VAL A 51 -9.98 17.51 15.38
N PRO A 52 -10.01 17.77 16.70
CA PRO A 52 -10.69 16.90 17.67
C PRO A 52 -12.20 16.82 17.47
N GLU A 53 -12.81 17.76 16.76
CA GLU A 53 -14.25 17.83 16.53
C GLU A 53 -14.76 16.77 15.55
N VAL A 54 -13.90 16.30 14.63
CA VAL A 54 -14.28 15.29 13.63
C VAL A 54 -14.29 13.90 14.27
N PRO A 55 -15.39 13.13 14.18
CA PRO A 55 -15.42 11.74 14.64
C PRO A 55 -14.49 10.87 13.81
N LEU A 56 -13.77 9.93 14.46
CA LEU A 56 -12.86 9.00 13.77
C LEU A 56 -13.60 8.16 12.69
N GLY A 57 -14.86 7.82 12.96
CA GLY A 57 -15.72 7.10 12.01
C GLY A 57 -16.09 7.89 10.76
N GLU A 58 -16.17 9.22 10.84
CA GLU A 58 -16.39 10.06 9.66
C GLU A 58 -15.13 10.17 8.81
N ALA A 59 -13.96 10.29 9.45
CA ALA A 59 -12.68 10.25 8.76
C ALA A 59 -12.50 8.93 7.98
N PHE A 60 -12.78 7.79 8.62
CA PHE A 60 -12.69 6.49 7.94
C PHE A 60 -13.73 6.32 6.83
N LYS A 61 -14.95 6.85 6.99
CA LYS A 61 -15.93 6.88 5.89
C LYS A 61 -15.43 7.70 4.70
N GLY A 62 -14.79 8.84 4.96
CA GLY A 62 -14.18 9.68 3.91
C GLY A 62 -13.04 8.98 3.18
N CYS A 63 -12.32 8.06 3.83
CA CYS A 63 -11.24 7.29 3.22
C CYS A 63 -11.71 6.12 2.33
N TRP A 64 -12.96 5.66 2.47
CA TRP A 64 -13.48 4.52 1.69
C TRP A 64 -13.31 4.63 0.16
N PRO A 65 -13.57 5.79 -0.50
CA PRO A 65 -13.29 5.92 -1.94
C PRO A 65 -11.81 5.76 -2.29
N PHE A 66 -10.89 6.17 -1.42
CA PHE A 66 -9.45 5.95 -1.63
C PHE A 66 -9.09 4.47 -1.52
N VAL A 67 -9.64 3.76 -0.53
CA VAL A 67 -9.43 2.31 -0.38
C VAL A 67 -9.91 1.54 -1.61
N LEU A 68 -11.06 1.92 -2.18
CA LEU A 68 -11.57 1.32 -3.41
C LEU A 68 -10.64 1.56 -4.60
N LEU A 69 -10.17 2.80 -4.78
CA LEU A 69 -9.21 3.12 -5.84
C LEU A 69 -7.91 2.36 -5.67
N GLU A 70 -7.41 2.23 -4.45
CA GLU A 70 -6.19 1.49 -4.16
C GLU A 70 -6.32 0.00 -4.48
N LEU A 71 -7.46 -0.62 -4.13
CA LEU A 71 -7.77 -1.98 -4.52
C LEU A 71 -7.86 -2.15 -6.04
N CYS A 72 -8.46 -1.19 -6.75
CA CYS A 72 -8.51 -1.20 -8.21
C CYS A 72 -7.10 -1.12 -8.82
N ILE A 73 -6.22 -0.27 -8.28
CA ILE A 73 -4.84 -0.15 -8.74
C ILE A 73 -4.09 -1.46 -8.49
N VAL A 74 -4.18 -2.03 -7.30
CA VAL A 74 -3.53 -3.31 -6.98
C VAL A 74 -4.04 -4.43 -7.89
N ALA A 75 -5.35 -4.51 -8.12
CA ALA A 75 -5.93 -5.50 -9.04
C ALA A 75 -5.41 -5.30 -10.48
N LEU A 76 -5.30 -4.05 -10.94
CA LEU A 76 -4.76 -3.73 -12.25
C LEU A 76 -3.27 -4.12 -12.37
N LEU A 77 -2.48 -3.86 -11.34
CA LEU A 77 -1.05 -4.22 -11.29
C LEU A 77 -0.83 -5.73 -11.29
N ILE A 78 -1.70 -6.50 -10.63
CA ILE A 78 -1.66 -7.96 -10.65
C ILE A 78 -2.11 -8.50 -12.02
N ALA A 79 -3.13 -7.90 -12.64
CA ALA A 79 -3.64 -8.33 -13.94
C ALA A 79 -2.67 -7.98 -15.09
N PHE A 80 -1.99 -6.83 -14.98
CA PHE A 80 -1.07 -6.31 -16.00
C PHE A 80 0.27 -5.92 -15.36
N PRO A 81 1.08 -6.89 -14.88
CA PRO A 81 2.35 -6.62 -14.22
C PRO A 81 3.36 -5.94 -15.16
N GLN A 82 3.18 -6.09 -16.47
CA GLN A 82 4.02 -5.45 -17.49
C GLN A 82 3.99 -3.91 -17.39
N ILE A 83 2.90 -3.31 -16.91
CA ILE A 83 2.80 -1.85 -16.73
C ILE A 83 3.81 -1.39 -15.67
N ALA A 84 3.88 -2.11 -14.55
CA ALA A 84 4.84 -1.84 -13.49
C ALA A 84 6.27 -2.09 -13.94
N LEU A 85 6.50 -3.23 -14.61
CA LEU A 85 7.82 -3.64 -15.05
C LEU A 85 8.38 -2.68 -16.11
N PHE A 86 7.55 -2.24 -17.05
CA PHE A 86 7.97 -1.30 -18.09
C PHE A 86 8.26 0.10 -17.54
N ALA A 87 7.47 0.58 -16.58
CA ALA A 87 7.68 1.90 -15.98
C ALA A 87 8.93 1.99 -15.08
N LEU A 88 9.37 0.87 -14.50
CA LEU A 88 10.53 0.80 -13.61
C LEU A 88 11.80 0.18 -14.23
N SER A 89 11.70 -0.45 -15.42
CA SER A 89 12.86 -1.01 -16.14
C SER A 89 13.57 -0.02 -17.09
N GLN A 90 13.30 1.29 -16.94
CA GLN A 90 13.97 2.39 -17.64
C GLN A 90 14.88 3.12 -16.65
#